data_AF-A0A0C3IQ62-F1
#
_entry.id   AF-A0A0C3IQ62-F1
#
_cell.length_a   1.000
_cell.length_b   1.000
_cell.length_c   1.000
_cell.angle_alpha   90.00
_cell.angle_beta   90.00
_cell.angle_gamma   90.00
#
_symmetry.space_group_name_H-M   'P 1'
#
loop_
_entity.id
_entity.type
_entity.pdbx_description
1 polymer ?
#
loop_
_entity_poly.entity_id
_entity_poly.type
_entity_poly.pdbx_seq_one_letter_code
_entity_poly.pdbx_strand_id
1 'polypeptide(L)'
;MPHLPDGNHRLFHQNGFMNSELPDIIARIRKHASVPLAVDFGVATCIHFDIAVEAEADGVVVGSRIVSLIKEAPAGQVPQLVENFCRGFKGSSPSNSSTAGVQSSRYHYPVVAVITRPTGMSLLPPRFCRYVLEAHYDCLLELEEASNATRNNPMFWDEFESHYGYMNCPSKLYDLAETRRSQPYGSHKINNAVGQILLAIRLGKTRVIAETGARQHGVATATVCACVGMECVIYMSADDVRRQALNVFCMRMLGAKVVAVESGSKTLKDAVNEAMGDWVTNLATTHFLIGSCYGHQPSLTIVRDYRKLIGREIKAEMKEATGKLPDVVVACVGGGSNAVGSFYEFIPDTSVHLVGVAAGGEGMYGYRRSATLARGKPGRRTISARFDYPGVGPEHPWWKDSKRAEYVVVTHEEALRGFCLCTQLKGIVPALEPLHALWEVIPRAKTLPKKTNSVICLSGRGDKDVE
;
A
#
# COMPACT_ATOMS: atom_id res chain seq x y z
N MET A 1 1.10 -0.87 -53.98
CA MET A 1 1.96 -1.89 -53.33
C MET A 1 3.09 -1.19 -52.59
N PRO A 2 3.59 -1.70 -51.46
CA PRO A 2 3.20 -2.94 -50.75
C PRO A 2 2.72 -2.69 -49.30
N HIS A 3 1.55 -3.24 -48.94
CA HIS A 3 1.39 -4.36 -48.00
C HIS A 3 1.83 -4.09 -46.54
N LEU A 4 0.89 -3.54 -45.75
CA LEU A 4 0.84 -3.77 -44.31
C LEU A 4 0.16 -5.13 -44.08
N PRO A 5 0.73 -6.07 -43.31
CA PRO A 5 0.05 -7.29 -42.98
C PRO A 5 -0.99 -7.04 -41.89
N ASP A 6 -2.23 -7.41 -42.19
CA ASP A 6 -3.32 -7.59 -41.22
C ASP A 6 -2.88 -8.55 -40.11
N GLY A 7 -2.61 -8.00 -38.94
CA GLY A 7 -2.33 -8.74 -37.72
C GLY A 7 -3.48 -8.62 -36.74
N ASN A 8 -4.53 -9.41 -36.97
CA ASN A 8 -5.56 -9.73 -35.97
C ASN A 8 -4.90 -10.30 -34.69
N HIS A 9 -4.53 -9.45 -33.73
CA HIS A 9 -4.18 -9.92 -32.39
C HIS A 9 -5.46 -10.21 -31.59
N ARG A 10 -6.08 -11.35 -31.92
CA ARG A 10 -7.08 -12.01 -31.07
C ARG A 10 -6.44 -12.43 -29.74
N LEU A 11 -6.79 -11.68 -28.70
CA LEU A 11 -7.39 -12.17 -27.45
C LEU A 11 -7.42 -13.70 -27.23
N PHE A 12 -6.74 -14.12 -26.15
CA PHE A 12 -6.90 -15.35 -25.32
C PHE A 12 -6.83 -16.75 -25.95
N HIS A 13 -5.85 -17.57 -25.52
CA HIS A 13 -5.94 -19.04 -25.38
C HIS A 13 -4.86 -19.52 -24.36
N GLN A 14 -5.21 -20.09 -23.20
CA GLN A 14 -5.41 -21.53 -22.93
C GLN A 14 -4.19 -22.42 -23.20
N ASN A 15 -3.18 -22.39 -22.32
CA ASN A 15 -2.26 -23.48 -21.93
C ASN A 15 -1.19 -22.91 -20.97
N GLY A 16 -0.75 -23.69 -19.98
CA GLY A 16 0.22 -23.26 -18.98
C GLY A 16 1.59 -22.94 -19.58
N PHE A 17 1.80 -21.68 -19.98
CA PHE A 17 3.09 -21.16 -20.40
C PHE A 17 3.60 -20.15 -19.37
N MET A 18 4.87 -20.28 -19.01
CA MET A 18 5.66 -19.25 -18.34
C MET A 18 5.68 -17.96 -19.18
N ASN A 19 5.77 -16.81 -18.51
CA ASN A 19 5.77 -15.51 -19.19
C ASN A 19 6.92 -15.42 -20.21
N SER A 20 6.60 -15.22 -21.48
CA SER A 20 7.59 -15.12 -22.57
C SER A 20 8.54 -13.93 -22.42
N GLU A 21 8.16 -12.91 -21.62
CA GLU A 21 9.02 -11.75 -21.32
C GLU A 21 9.99 -12.00 -20.15
N LEU A 22 10.00 -13.20 -19.54
CA LEU A 22 10.83 -13.48 -18.38
C LEU A 22 12.33 -13.17 -18.60
N PRO A 23 12.95 -13.52 -19.74
CA PRO A 23 14.34 -13.14 -20.03
C PRO A 23 14.55 -11.62 -20.03
N ASP A 24 13.63 -10.85 -20.64
CA ASP A 24 13.70 -9.39 -20.70
C ASP A 24 13.50 -8.75 -19.32
N ILE A 25 12.67 -9.35 -18.46
CA ILE A 25 12.48 -8.92 -17.07
C ILE A 25 13.78 -9.14 -16.29
N ILE A 26 14.37 -10.34 -16.34
CA ILE A 26 15.61 -10.68 -15.64
C ILE A 26 16.76 -9.78 -16.12
N ALA A 27 16.91 -9.60 -17.43
CA ALA A 27 17.93 -8.73 -18.01
C ALA A 27 17.78 -7.26 -17.56
N ARG A 28 16.56 -6.74 -17.44
CA ARG A 28 16.30 -5.38 -16.92
C ARG A 28 16.66 -5.27 -15.44
N ILE A 29 16.37 -6.29 -14.63
CA ILE A 29 16.68 -6.28 -13.19
C ILE A 29 18.20 -6.39 -12.98
N ARG A 30 18.89 -7.27 -13.70
CA ARG A 30 20.36 -7.44 -13.61
C ARG A 30 21.13 -6.16 -13.93
N LYS A 31 20.60 -5.27 -14.79
CA LYS A 31 21.20 -3.94 -15.03
C LYS A 31 21.25 -3.05 -13.78
N HIS A 32 20.44 -3.36 -12.77
CA HIS A 32 20.26 -2.52 -11.58
C HIS A 32 20.49 -3.26 -10.26
N ALA A 33 20.66 -4.58 -10.27
CA ALA A 33 20.82 -5.41 -9.09
C ALA A 33 21.89 -6.50 -9.31
N SER A 34 22.82 -6.61 -8.36
CA SER A 34 23.90 -7.61 -8.36
C SER A 34 23.64 -8.80 -7.42
N VAL A 35 22.41 -8.91 -6.91
CA VAL A 35 22.00 -9.99 -5.99
C VAL A 35 21.43 -11.17 -6.78
N PRO A 36 21.50 -12.40 -6.25
CA PRO A 36 20.86 -13.55 -6.86
C PRO A 36 19.36 -13.32 -7.10
N LEU A 37 18.88 -13.66 -8.29
CA LEU A 37 17.49 -13.52 -8.71
C LEU A 37 16.80 -14.88 -8.72
N ALA A 38 15.75 -15.03 -7.90
CA ALA A 38 14.89 -16.20 -7.93
C ALA A 38 13.56 -15.90 -8.62
N VAL A 39 13.04 -16.85 -9.40
CA VAL A 39 11.71 -16.76 -10.03
C VAL A 39 10.72 -17.59 -9.23
N ASP A 40 9.61 -16.98 -8.82
CA ASP A 40 8.66 -17.58 -7.89
C ASP A 40 7.22 -17.63 -8.42
N PHE A 41 6.97 -17.19 -9.66
CA PHE A 41 5.62 -17.10 -10.21
C PHE A 41 5.44 -18.00 -11.44
N GLY A 42 4.43 -18.87 -11.41
CA GLY A 42 4.03 -19.70 -12.54
C GLY A 42 4.81 -21.00 -12.70
N VAL A 43 5.75 -21.32 -11.80
CA VAL A 43 6.53 -22.57 -11.86
C VAL A 43 5.75 -23.72 -11.22
N ALA A 44 5.15 -24.56 -12.06
CA ALA A 44 4.37 -25.72 -11.62
C ALA A 44 4.90 -27.04 -12.19
N THR A 45 5.87 -26.99 -13.11
CA THR A 45 6.41 -28.16 -13.84
C THR A 45 7.92 -28.03 -14.01
N CYS A 46 8.59 -29.15 -14.30
CA CYS A 46 10.02 -29.15 -14.63
C CYS A 46 10.33 -28.28 -15.86
N ILE A 47 9.42 -28.23 -16.83
CA ILE A 47 9.56 -27.37 -18.02
C ILE A 47 9.59 -25.89 -17.61
N HIS A 48 8.76 -25.48 -16.64
CA HIS A 48 8.80 -24.10 -16.15
C HIS A 48 10.09 -23.79 -15.38
N PHE A 49 10.65 -24.77 -14.68
CA PHE A 49 11.96 -24.65 -14.05
C PHE A 49 13.06 -24.45 -15.10
N ASP A 50 13.06 -25.26 -16.16
CA ASP A 50 14.02 -25.16 -17.26
C ASP A 50 13.93 -23.78 -17.93
N ILE A 51 12.71 -23.29 -18.21
CA ILE A 51 12.49 -21.93 -18.78
C ILE A 51 13.03 -20.83 -17.86
N ALA A 52 12.87 -20.95 -16.53
CA ALA A 52 13.39 -19.96 -15.60
C ALA A 52 14.93 -19.96 -15.56
N VAL A 53 15.54 -21.15 -15.61
CA VAL A 53 17.00 -21.31 -15.67
C VAL A 53 17.55 -20.79 -17.01
N GLU A 54 16.89 -21.10 -18.13
CA GLU A 54 17.23 -20.57 -19.46
C GLU A 54 17.11 -19.04 -19.54
N ALA A 55 16.19 -18.45 -18.78
CA ALA A 55 16.07 -17.00 -18.63
C ALA A 55 17.14 -16.38 -17.70
N GLU A 56 18.15 -17.15 -17.30
CA GLU A 56 19.24 -16.78 -16.39
C GLU A 56 18.78 -16.44 -14.96
N ALA A 57 17.75 -17.11 -14.44
CA ALA A 57 17.44 -17.04 -13.01
C ALA A 57 18.50 -17.80 -12.18
N ASP A 58 18.92 -17.22 -11.05
CA ASP A 58 19.85 -17.85 -10.09
C ASP A 58 19.14 -18.85 -9.18
N GLY A 59 17.81 -18.86 -9.17
CA GLY A 59 17.00 -19.79 -8.38
C GLY A 59 15.54 -19.82 -8.81
N VAL A 60 14.83 -20.82 -8.34
CA VAL A 60 13.40 -21.00 -8.61
C VAL A 60 12.69 -21.38 -7.31
N VAL A 61 11.56 -20.73 -7.04
CA VAL A 61 10.71 -21.02 -5.88
C VAL A 61 9.43 -21.68 -6.39
N VAL A 62 9.11 -22.85 -5.83
CA VAL A 62 7.93 -23.65 -6.21
C VAL A 62 7.08 -23.86 -4.96
N GLY A 63 6.16 -22.94 -4.67
CA GLY A 63 5.28 -23.02 -3.49
C GLY A 63 3.85 -23.41 -3.83
N SER A 64 3.22 -22.77 -4.82
CA SER A 64 1.79 -22.82 -5.11
C SER A 64 1.39 -24.22 -5.52
N ARG A 65 2.21 -24.89 -6.34
CA ARG A 65 1.94 -26.26 -6.72
C ARG A 65 2.07 -27.23 -5.55
N ILE A 66 3.03 -27.02 -4.64
CA ILE A 66 3.16 -27.83 -3.43
C ILE A 66 1.94 -27.62 -2.52
N VAL A 67 1.51 -26.38 -2.32
CA VAL A 67 0.32 -26.04 -1.53
C VAL A 67 -0.95 -26.64 -2.15
N SER A 68 -1.14 -26.52 -3.48
CA SER A 68 -2.26 -27.17 -4.18
C SER A 68 -2.23 -28.68 -4.02
N LEU A 69 -1.06 -29.32 -4.17
CA LEU A 69 -0.90 -30.76 -3.95
C LEU A 69 -1.28 -31.16 -2.52
N ILE A 70 -0.90 -30.36 -1.51
CA ILE A 70 -1.28 -30.62 -0.12
C ILE A 70 -2.80 -30.50 0.07
N LYS A 71 -3.43 -29.46 -0.51
CA LYS A 71 -4.89 -29.21 -0.40
C LYS A 71 -5.72 -30.28 -1.15
N GLU A 72 -5.22 -30.77 -2.27
CA GLU A 72 -5.89 -31.76 -3.15
C GLU A 72 -5.63 -33.21 -2.72
N ALA A 73 -4.56 -33.47 -1.97
CA ALA A 73 -4.14 -34.81 -1.62
C ALA A 73 -5.10 -35.49 -0.62
N PRO A 74 -5.39 -36.80 -0.80
CA PRO A 74 -6.08 -37.59 0.22
C PRO A 74 -5.31 -37.59 1.55
N ALA A 75 -6.04 -37.61 2.66
CA ALA A 75 -5.47 -37.68 4.00
C ALA A 75 -4.52 -38.90 4.11
N GLY A 76 -3.27 -38.64 4.53
CA GLY A 76 -2.21 -39.66 4.65
C GLY A 76 -1.30 -39.81 3.42
N GLN A 77 -1.64 -39.23 2.26
CA GLN A 77 -0.81 -39.32 1.04
C GLN A 77 0.01 -38.05 0.74
N VAL A 78 -0.22 -36.98 1.50
CA VAL A 78 0.46 -35.69 1.34
C VAL A 78 1.99 -35.82 1.27
N PRO A 79 2.68 -36.54 2.20
CA PRO A 79 4.14 -36.62 2.16
C PRO A 79 4.67 -37.26 0.87
N GLN A 80 4.02 -38.35 0.43
CA GLN A 80 4.42 -39.09 -0.77
C GLN A 80 4.23 -38.27 -2.05
N LEU A 81 3.11 -37.52 -2.15
CA LEU A 81 2.80 -36.69 -3.31
C LEU A 81 3.74 -35.49 -3.43
N VAL A 82 4.04 -34.84 -2.31
CA VAL A 82 5.02 -33.73 -2.28
C VAL A 82 6.43 -34.25 -2.60
N GLU A 83 6.84 -35.39 -2.04
CA GLU A 83 8.15 -35.98 -2.34
C GLU A 83 8.31 -36.32 -3.82
N ASN A 84 7.30 -36.99 -4.41
CA ASN A 84 7.31 -37.35 -5.83
C ASN A 84 7.39 -36.11 -6.74
N PHE A 85 6.66 -35.05 -6.39
CA PHE A 85 6.71 -33.78 -7.10
C PHE A 85 8.09 -33.13 -7.03
N CYS A 86 8.67 -33.01 -5.82
CA CYS A 86 10.01 -32.44 -5.63
C CYS A 86 11.10 -33.25 -6.33
N ARG A 87 10.96 -34.59 -6.38
CA ARG A 87 11.89 -35.47 -7.09
C ARG A 87 11.93 -35.20 -8.59
N GLY A 88 10.81 -34.73 -9.18
CA GLY A 88 10.75 -34.34 -10.59
C GLY A 88 11.72 -33.22 -10.98
N PHE A 89 12.06 -32.32 -10.06
CA PHE A 89 12.97 -31.19 -10.32
C PHE A 89 14.46 -31.53 -10.13
N LYS A 90 14.79 -32.66 -9.51
CA LYS A 90 16.17 -33.13 -9.38
C LYS A 90 16.53 -33.92 -10.64
N GLY A 91 17.12 -33.25 -11.63
CA GLY A 91 17.53 -33.90 -12.87
C GLY A 91 18.51 -35.06 -12.64
N SER A 92 18.31 -36.14 -13.39
CA SER A 92 19.34 -37.14 -13.69
C SER A 92 20.60 -36.44 -14.20
N SER A 93 21.76 -36.79 -13.65
CA SER A 93 23.08 -36.26 -14.07
C SER A 93 23.33 -36.38 -15.58
N PRO A 94 24.18 -35.51 -16.17
CA PRO A 94 24.58 -35.63 -17.57
C PRO A 94 25.59 -36.78 -17.70
N SER A 95 25.16 -37.93 -18.22
CA SER A 95 26.07 -38.99 -18.67
C SER A 95 26.01 -39.13 -20.19
N ASN A 96 27.20 -39.07 -20.80
CA ASN A 96 27.48 -39.21 -22.22
C ASN A 96 26.71 -40.35 -22.93
N SER A 97 26.24 -40.01 -24.14
CA SER A 97 26.02 -40.86 -25.33
C SER A 97 25.67 -42.34 -25.15
N SER A 98 24.45 -42.71 -25.51
CA SER A 98 24.22 -43.70 -26.59
C SER A 98 22.75 -43.71 -27.02
N THR A 99 22.56 -43.69 -28.33
CA THR A 99 21.30 -43.96 -29.02
C THR A 99 20.79 -45.36 -28.69
N ALA A 100 19.68 -45.45 -27.95
CA ALA A 100 18.77 -46.60 -27.96
C ALA A 100 17.38 -46.14 -27.52
N GLY A 101 16.39 -46.35 -28.40
CA GLY A 101 15.02 -45.90 -28.19
C GLY A 101 14.38 -46.54 -26.96
N VAL A 102 13.71 -45.71 -26.15
CA VAL A 102 12.78 -46.17 -25.12
C VAL A 102 11.50 -45.34 -25.22
N GLN A 103 10.38 -46.06 -25.30
CA GLN A 103 9.04 -45.57 -25.56
C GLN A 103 8.55 -44.59 -24.50
N SER A 104 7.93 -43.50 -24.98
CA SER A 104 7.18 -42.53 -24.19
C SER A 104 6.02 -43.20 -23.45
N SER A 105 6.15 -43.42 -22.15
CA SER A 105 4.99 -43.62 -21.27
C SER A 105 4.40 -42.25 -20.93
N ARG A 106 3.41 -41.83 -21.71
CA ARG A 106 2.60 -40.63 -21.43
C ARG A 106 1.75 -40.91 -20.18
N TYR A 107 2.19 -40.44 -19.01
CA TYR A 107 1.26 -40.21 -17.90
C TYR A 107 0.40 -38.99 -18.25
N HIS A 108 -0.79 -39.25 -18.79
CA HIS A 108 -1.83 -38.25 -18.99
C HIS A 108 -2.41 -37.89 -17.61
N TYR A 109 -2.05 -36.73 -17.08
CA TYR A 109 -2.78 -36.13 -15.96
C TYR A 109 -4.00 -35.38 -16.54
N PRO A 110 -5.22 -35.62 -16.05
CA PRO A 110 -6.39 -34.87 -16.50
C PRO A 110 -6.22 -33.40 -16.07
N VAL A 111 -6.18 -32.50 -17.04
CA VAL A 111 -6.27 -31.05 -16.83
C VAL A 111 -7.68 -30.75 -16.30
N VAL A 112 -7.82 -30.64 -14.98
CA VAL A 112 -9.09 -30.24 -14.36
C VAL A 112 -9.32 -28.75 -14.61
N ALA A 113 -10.56 -28.43 -14.97
CA ALA A 113 -11.00 -27.15 -15.50
C ALA A 113 -10.52 -25.93 -14.69
N VAL A 114 -9.93 -24.98 -15.42
CA VAL A 114 -9.59 -23.65 -14.95
C VAL A 114 -10.87 -22.93 -14.53
N ILE A 115 -10.93 -22.50 -13.27
CA ILE A 115 -11.95 -21.57 -12.79
C ILE A 115 -11.76 -20.24 -13.54
N THR A 116 -12.61 -19.98 -14.52
CA THR A 116 -12.71 -18.67 -15.18
C THR A 116 -13.24 -17.65 -14.18
N ARG A 117 -12.39 -16.71 -13.74
CA ARG A 117 -12.85 -15.54 -12.99
C ARG A 117 -13.22 -14.40 -13.95
N PRO A 118 -14.26 -13.60 -13.65
CA PRO A 118 -14.64 -12.46 -14.46
C PRO A 118 -13.58 -11.37 -14.33
N THR A 119 -13.19 -10.79 -15.47
CA THR A 119 -12.39 -9.58 -15.57
C THR A 119 -13.17 -8.39 -15.02
N GLY A 120 -13.09 -8.16 -13.71
CA GLY A 120 -13.46 -6.88 -13.12
C GLY A 120 -12.49 -5.80 -13.61
N MET A 121 -13.02 -4.68 -14.12
CA MET A 121 -12.24 -3.52 -14.56
C MET A 121 -11.27 -3.06 -13.46
N SER A 122 -9.96 -3.25 -13.68
CA SER A 122 -8.95 -2.50 -12.94
C SER A 122 -8.98 -1.05 -13.43
N LEU A 123 -9.33 -0.12 -12.54
CA LEU A 123 -9.27 1.34 -12.79
C LEU A 123 -7.84 1.85 -13.05
N LEU A 124 -6.82 1.03 -12.77
CA LEU A 124 -5.41 1.40 -12.93
C LEU A 124 -4.77 0.63 -14.10
N PRO A 125 -3.86 1.28 -14.87
CA PRO A 125 -3.09 0.62 -15.91
C PRO A 125 -2.34 -0.64 -15.44
N PRO A 126 -2.05 -1.61 -16.34
CA PRO A 126 -1.39 -2.89 -16.02
C PRO A 126 -0.05 -2.80 -15.26
N ARG A 127 0.65 -1.68 -15.34
CA ARG A 127 1.92 -1.46 -14.60
C ARG A 127 1.76 -1.34 -13.08
N PHE A 128 0.53 -1.37 -12.57
CA PHE A 128 0.22 -1.23 -11.14
C PHE A 128 -0.31 -2.54 -10.50
N CYS A 129 0.03 -3.68 -11.12
CA CYS A 129 -0.35 -5.04 -10.69
C CYS A 129 0.35 -5.51 -9.39
N ARG A 130 -0.04 -6.71 -8.93
CA ARG A 130 0.51 -7.40 -7.76
C ARG A 130 1.93 -7.90 -8.03
N TYR A 131 2.94 -7.19 -7.53
CA TYR A 131 4.33 -7.66 -7.49
C TYR A 131 4.62 -8.30 -6.13
N VAL A 132 4.21 -9.55 -5.95
CA VAL A 132 4.20 -10.22 -4.64
C VAL A 132 4.85 -11.57 -4.72
N LEU A 133 5.52 -11.95 -3.63
CA LEU A 133 5.95 -13.33 -3.49
C LEU A 133 4.73 -14.25 -3.43
N GLU A 134 4.86 -15.44 -4.01
CA GLU A 134 3.79 -16.44 -4.05
C GLU A 134 3.25 -16.81 -2.66
N ALA A 135 4.11 -16.80 -1.64
CA ALA A 135 3.71 -17.05 -0.25
C ALA A 135 2.65 -16.06 0.29
N HIS A 136 2.53 -14.86 -0.30
CA HIS A 136 1.52 -13.86 0.08
C HIS A 136 0.22 -14.00 -0.70
N TYR A 137 0.14 -14.92 -1.67
CA TYR A 137 -0.99 -15.00 -2.60
C TYR A 137 -2.31 -15.24 -1.88
N ASP A 138 -2.37 -16.27 -1.02
CA ASP A 138 -3.57 -16.61 -0.26
C ASP A 138 -4.01 -15.45 0.66
N CYS A 139 -3.06 -14.73 1.27
CA CYS A 139 -3.33 -13.56 2.10
C CYS A 139 -4.05 -12.45 1.33
N LEU A 140 -3.58 -12.16 0.11
CA LEU A 140 -4.12 -11.10 -0.74
C LEU A 140 -5.45 -11.50 -1.39
N LEU A 141 -5.63 -12.79 -1.67
CA LEU A 141 -6.87 -13.32 -2.21
C LEU A 141 -8.01 -13.21 -1.20
N GLU A 142 -7.78 -13.66 0.05
CA GLU A 142 -8.76 -13.52 1.14
C GLU A 142 -9.14 -12.05 1.35
N LEU A 143 -8.13 -11.16 1.38
CA LEU A 143 -8.34 -9.74 1.54
C LEU A 143 -9.15 -9.12 0.37
N GLU A 144 -8.95 -9.61 -0.85
CA GLU A 144 -9.65 -9.13 -2.04
C GLU A 144 -11.12 -9.56 -2.04
N GLU A 145 -11.36 -10.83 -1.72
CA GLU A 145 -12.70 -11.37 -1.60
C GLU A 145 -13.49 -10.64 -0.52
N ALA A 146 -12.87 -10.43 0.65
CA ALA A 146 -13.46 -9.65 1.73
C ALA A 146 -13.74 -8.20 1.31
N SER A 147 -12.77 -7.52 0.70
CA SER A 147 -12.94 -6.14 0.25
C SER A 147 -14.06 -6.00 -0.78
N ASN A 148 -14.15 -6.92 -1.74
CA ASN A 148 -15.19 -6.91 -2.75
C ASN A 148 -16.57 -7.18 -2.15
N ALA A 149 -16.65 -8.09 -1.17
CA ALA A 149 -17.89 -8.39 -0.45
C ALA A 149 -18.40 -7.20 0.37
N THR A 150 -17.52 -6.39 0.96
CA THR A 150 -17.92 -5.23 1.77
C THR A 150 -18.10 -3.94 0.97
N ARG A 151 -17.38 -3.76 -0.15
CA ARG A 151 -17.35 -2.48 -0.90
C ARG A 151 -18.73 -1.97 -1.29
N ASN A 152 -19.60 -2.87 -1.74
CA ASN A 152 -20.94 -2.54 -2.21
C ASN A 152 -22.05 -2.98 -1.24
N ASN A 153 -21.71 -3.33 0.01
CA ASN A 153 -22.67 -3.76 1.02
C ASN A 153 -23.10 -2.57 1.88
N PRO A 154 -24.37 -2.09 1.80
CA PRO A 154 -24.85 -0.97 2.60
C PRO A 154 -24.72 -1.23 4.10
N MET A 155 -25.01 -2.44 4.56
CA MET A 155 -24.93 -2.78 5.99
C MET A 155 -23.52 -2.65 6.56
N PHE A 156 -22.48 -2.90 5.74
CA PHE A 156 -21.09 -2.66 6.16
C PHE A 156 -20.84 -1.16 6.36
N TRP A 157 -21.32 -0.34 5.43
CA TRP A 157 -21.14 1.11 5.52
C TRP A 157 -21.99 1.73 6.63
N ASP A 158 -23.22 1.26 6.85
CA ASP A 158 -24.06 1.70 7.97
C ASP A 158 -23.36 1.41 9.32
N GLU A 159 -22.75 0.24 9.46
CA GLU A 159 -21.95 -0.08 10.66
C GLU A 159 -20.71 0.81 10.75
N PHE A 160 -19.94 0.98 9.67
CA PHE A 160 -18.79 1.88 9.65
C PHE A 160 -19.18 3.32 10.03
N GLU A 161 -20.32 3.80 9.55
CA GLU A 161 -20.87 5.13 9.80
C GLU A 161 -21.40 5.28 11.23
N SER A 162 -21.92 4.19 11.83
CA SER A 162 -22.30 4.20 13.25
C SER A 162 -21.14 4.51 14.21
N HIS A 163 -19.89 4.31 13.75
CA HIS A 163 -18.69 4.65 14.51
C HIS A 163 -18.21 6.09 14.32
N TYR A 164 -18.94 6.95 13.60
CA TYR A 164 -18.52 8.34 13.35
C TYR A 164 -18.31 9.14 14.64
N GLY A 165 -19.17 8.94 15.65
CA GLY A 165 -18.97 9.57 16.96
C GLY A 165 -17.66 9.16 17.63
N TYR A 166 -17.25 7.90 17.50
CA TYR A 166 -15.98 7.39 18.02
C TYR A 166 -14.76 7.87 17.20
N MET A 167 -14.90 7.98 15.88
CA MET A 167 -13.87 8.50 14.98
C MET A 167 -13.75 10.03 15.00
N ASN A 168 -14.67 10.70 15.69
CA ASN A 168 -14.83 12.16 15.70
C ASN A 168 -15.10 12.73 14.29
N CYS A 169 -15.98 12.05 13.54
CA CYS A 169 -16.48 12.46 12.23
C CYS A 169 -17.90 13.06 12.33
N PRO A 170 -18.27 14.03 11.47
CA PRO A 170 -17.40 14.65 10.47
C PRO A 170 -16.36 15.57 11.10
N SER A 171 -15.17 15.63 10.50
CA SER A 171 -14.17 16.62 10.86
C SER A 171 -14.66 18.00 10.42
N LYS A 172 -14.46 19.02 11.25
CA LYS A 172 -14.89 20.39 10.93
C LYS A 172 -13.90 21.10 10.01
N LEU A 173 -14.44 21.85 9.04
CA LEU A 173 -13.64 22.78 8.24
C LEU A 173 -13.44 24.07 9.03
N TYR A 174 -12.19 24.53 9.11
CA TYR A 174 -11.85 25.77 9.81
C TYR A 174 -11.34 26.81 8.83
N ASP A 175 -11.94 28.00 8.85
CA ASP A 175 -11.41 29.13 8.11
C ASP A 175 -10.18 29.71 8.84
N LEU A 176 -9.01 29.54 8.22
CA LEU A 176 -7.77 30.12 8.70
C LEU A 176 -7.71 31.65 8.50
N ALA A 177 -8.71 32.30 7.91
CA ALA A 177 -8.87 33.76 7.98
C ALA A 177 -9.55 34.18 9.29
N GLU A 178 -10.48 33.38 9.82
CA GLU A 178 -11.22 33.69 11.03
C GLU A 178 -10.37 33.46 12.31
N THR A 179 -10.72 34.19 13.38
CA THR A 179 -10.01 34.21 14.68
C THR A 179 -10.48 33.13 15.66
N ARG A 180 -11.38 32.23 15.26
CA ARG A 180 -11.95 31.22 16.18
C ARG A 180 -10.96 30.09 16.46
N ARG A 181 -10.80 29.79 17.75
CA ARG A 181 -9.77 28.91 18.36
C ARG A 181 -10.26 27.47 18.53
N SER A 182 -10.67 26.81 17.47
CA SER A 182 -11.09 25.39 17.53
C SER A 182 -10.00 24.50 16.94
N GLN A 183 -9.51 23.55 17.74
CA GLN A 183 -8.49 22.59 17.33
C GLN A 183 -9.12 21.51 16.44
N PRO A 184 -8.50 21.13 15.31
CA PRO A 184 -8.86 19.89 14.63
C PRO A 184 -8.48 18.70 15.52
N TYR A 185 -9.49 17.99 16.05
CA TYR A 185 -9.28 16.76 16.82
C TYR A 185 -9.24 15.56 15.87
N GLY A 186 -8.17 14.77 15.99
CA GLY A 186 -8.07 13.45 15.37
C GLY A 186 -7.02 13.38 14.26
N SER A 187 -6.37 12.22 14.15
CA SER A 187 -5.57 11.90 12.97
C SER A 187 -6.42 11.06 12.02
N HIS A 188 -6.29 11.30 10.72
CA HIS A 188 -6.94 10.53 9.67
C HIS A 188 -6.82 9.00 9.82
N LYS A 189 -5.82 8.50 10.60
CA LYS A 189 -5.47 7.07 10.73
C LYS A 189 -6.58 6.22 11.35
N ILE A 190 -7.43 6.79 12.20
CA ILE A 190 -8.51 6.05 12.87
C ILE A 190 -9.55 5.50 11.88
N ASN A 191 -9.91 6.27 10.84
CA ASN A 191 -10.90 5.87 9.82
C ASN A 191 -10.51 4.54 9.16
N ASN A 192 -9.23 4.40 8.84
CA ASN A 192 -8.72 3.17 8.25
C ASN A 192 -8.61 2.01 9.25
N ALA A 193 -8.27 2.30 10.51
CA ALA A 193 -8.20 1.28 11.55
C ALA A 193 -9.59 0.67 11.81
N VAL A 194 -10.62 1.50 11.98
CA VAL A 194 -12.01 1.06 12.13
C VAL A 194 -12.46 0.24 10.93
N GLY A 195 -12.29 0.74 9.71
CA GLY A 195 -12.74 0.04 8.50
C GLY A 195 -12.07 -1.34 8.32
N GLN A 196 -10.76 -1.44 8.53
CA GLN A 196 -10.04 -2.70 8.41
C GLN A 196 -10.32 -3.67 9.57
N ILE A 197 -10.59 -3.18 10.78
CA ILE A 197 -10.97 -4.08 11.90
C ILE A 197 -12.38 -4.62 11.72
N LEU A 198 -13.33 -3.82 11.23
CA LEU A 198 -14.65 -4.33 10.84
C LEU A 198 -14.56 -5.38 9.72
N LEU A 199 -13.59 -5.25 8.82
CA LEU A 199 -13.27 -6.26 7.82
C LEU A 199 -12.68 -7.53 8.46
N ALA A 200 -11.73 -7.38 9.39
CA ALA A 200 -11.09 -8.48 10.11
C ALA A 200 -12.11 -9.30 10.93
N ILE A 201 -13.06 -8.65 11.60
CA ILE A 201 -14.14 -9.30 12.35
C ILE A 201 -15.00 -10.17 11.42
N ARG A 202 -15.37 -9.65 10.24
CA ARG A 202 -16.15 -10.40 9.24
C ARG A 202 -15.40 -11.59 8.66
N LEU A 203 -14.07 -11.47 8.57
CA LEU A 203 -13.18 -12.55 8.19
C LEU A 203 -12.95 -13.57 9.32
N GLY A 204 -13.57 -13.39 10.50
CA GLY A 204 -13.41 -14.28 11.65
C GLY A 204 -12.01 -14.24 12.27
N LYS A 205 -11.24 -13.18 11.99
CA LYS A 205 -9.89 -13.02 12.56
C LYS A 205 -10.02 -12.64 14.03
N THR A 206 -9.06 -13.10 14.83
CA THR A 206 -8.99 -12.83 16.28
C THR A 206 -7.78 -11.99 16.65
N ARG A 207 -6.84 -11.84 15.72
CA ARG A 207 -5.58 -11.14 15.89
C ARG A 207 -5.36 -10.12 14.77
N VAL A 208 -4.84 -8.96 15.13
CA VAL A 208 -4.45 -7.89 14.21
C VAL A 208 -2.97 -7.62 14.37
N ILE A 209 -2.29 -7.51 13.24
CA ILE A 209 -0.92 -6.99 13.19
C ILE A 209 -0.85 -5.73 12.36
N ALA A 210 0.06 -4.84 12.70
CA ALA A 210 0.32 -3.64 11.90
C ALA A 210 1.78 -3.21 12.01
N GLU A 211 2.26 -2.52 10.99
CA GLU A 211 3.53 -1.81 10.99
C GLU A 211 3.36 -0.38 11.53
N THR A 212 4.37 0.18 12.18
CA THR A 212 4.39 1.62 12.42
C THR A 212 5.82 2.16 12.39
N GLY A 213 5.96 3.38 11.91
CA GLY A 213 7.17 4.19 12.13
C GLY A 213 6.88 5.20 13.24
N ALA A 214 7.42 6.42 13.12
CA ALA A 214 7.13 7.52 14.05
C ALA A 214 5.70 8.12 13.98
N ARG A 215 4.71 7.34 13.55
CA ARG A 215 3.37 7.83 13.22
C ARG A 215 2.30 7.21 14.10
N GLN A 216 1.12 7.82 14.07
CA GLN A 216 -0.07 7.44 14.85
C GLN A 216 -0.76 6.15 14.38
N HIS A 217 -0.22 5.41 13.40
CA HIS A 217 -0.88 4.20 12.89
C HIS A 217 -0.96 3.11 13.94
N GLY A 218 0.17 2.78 14.58
CA GLY A 218 0.18 1.76 15.63
C GLY A 218 -0.74 2.08 16.80
N VAL A 219 -0.77 3.35 17.22
CA VAL A 219 -1.68 3.84 18.26
C VAL A 219 -3.14 3.67 17.82
N ALA A 220 -3.52 4.14 16.62
CA ALA A 220 -4.89 4.01 16.11
C ALA A 220 -5.34 2.54 16.01
N THR A 221 -4.48 1.65 15.51
CA THR A 221 -4.74 0.21 15.44
C THR A 221 -4.95 -0.38 16.84
N ALA A 222 -4.05 -0.08 17.78
CA ALA A 222 -4.15 -0.55 19.16
C ALA A 222 -5.44 -0.07 19.83
N THR A 223 -5.83 1.19 19.62
CA THR A 223 -7.06 1.75 20.23
C THR A 223 -8.29 0.98 19.77
N VAL A 224 -8.44 0.76 18.46
CA VAL A 224 -9.61 0.05 17.94
C VAL A 224 -9.60 -1.42 18.35
N CYS A 225 -8.43 -2.09 18.31
CA CYS A 225 -8.31 -3.49 18.75
C CYS A 225 -8.71 -3.65 20.23
N ALA A 226 -8.31 -2.71 21.10
CA ALA A 226 -8.69 -2.70 22.50
C ALA A 226 -10.21 -2.59 22.68
N CYS A 227 -10.88 -1.76 21.89
CA CYS A 227 -12.35 -1.61 21.94
C CYS A 227 -13.11 -2.88 21.54
N VAL A 228 -12.57 -3.67 20.60
CA VAL A 228 -13.24 -4.88 20.08
C VAL A 228 -12.70 -6.18 20.70
N GLY A 229 -11.73 -6.10 21.61
CA GLY A 229 -11.13 -7.27 22.27
C GLY A 229 -10.27 -8.15 21.37
N MET A 230 -9.66 -7.59 20.32
CA MET A 230 -8.75 -8.33 19.43
C MET A 230 -7.30 -8.25 19.92
N GLU A 231 -6.55 -9.35 19.79
CA GLU A 231 -5.10 -9.33 20.03
C GLU A 231 -4.44 -8.36 19.04
N CYS A 232 -3.58 -7.47 19.54
CA CYS A 232 -2.90 -6.48 18.70
C CYS A 232 -1.37 -6.60 18.84
N VAL A 233 -0.69 -6.80 17.71
CA VAL A 233 0.78 -6.78 17.64
C VAL A 233 1.27 -5.71 16.67
N ILE A 234 2.06 -4.78 17.16
CA ILE A 234 2.61 -3.68 16.38
C ILE A 234 4.10 -3.90 16.14
N TYR A 235 4.47 -4.02 14.87
CA TYR A 235 5.86 -4.06 14.42
C TYR A 235 6.36 -2.64 14.22
N MET A 236 7.40 -2.26 14.95
CA MET A 236 7.96 -0.92 14.92
C MET A 236 9.47 -0.99 14.81
N SER A 237 10.07 -0.11 14.01
CA SER A 237 11.52 -0.08 13.87
C SER A 237 12.19 0.20 15.22
N ALA A 238 13.32 -0.45 15.52
CA ALA A 238 13.99 -0.28 16.81
C ALA A 238 14.41 1.17 17.10
N ASP A 239 14.79 1.91 16.05
CA ASP A 239 15.12 3.34 16.17
C ASP A 239 13.87 4.18 16.48
N ASP A 240 12.72 3.90 15.85
CA ASP A 240 11.47 4.58 16.15
C ASP A 240 10.96 4.23 17.55
N VAL A 241 11.11 2.98 18.00
CA VAL A 241 10.72 2.57 19.37
C VAL A 241 11.41 3.45 20.41
N ARG A 242 12.69 3.81 20.19
CA ARG A 242 13.44 4.71 21.06
C ARG A 242 12.99 6.16 20.93
N ARG A 243 12.83 6.65 19.69
CA ARG A 243 12.47 8.06 19.40
C ARG A 243 11.02 8.41 19.73
N GLN A 244 10.17 7.42 19.90
CA GLN A 244 8.71 7.59 20.03
C GLN A 244 8.19 6.87 21.26
N ALA A 245 8.93 7.02 22.37
CA ALA A 245 8.63 6.37 23.64
C ALA A 245 7.18 6.62 24.10
N LEU A 246 6.65 7.84 23.89
CA LEU A 246 5.26 8.16 24.21
C LEU A 246 4.25 7.29 23.43
N ASN A 247 4.42 7.15 22.12
CA ASN A 247 3.52 6.32 21.31
C ASN A 247 3.66 4.84 21.66
N VAL A 248 4.87 4.35 21.94
CA VAL A 248 5.11 2.98 22.42
C VAL A 248 4.42 2.73 23.75
N PHE A 249 4.51 3.67 24.68
CA PHE A 249 3.82 3.62 25.96
C PHE A 249 2.30 3.57 25.77
N CYS A 250 1.72 4.46 24.96
CA CYS A 250 0.28 4.47 24.64
C CYS A 250 -0.19 3.13 24.06
N MET A 251 0.55 2.55 23.09
CA MET A 251 0.21 1.25 22.51
C MET A 251 0.19 0.13 23.55
N ARG A 252 1.18 0.10 24.45
CA ARG A 252 1.24 -0.90 25.53
C ARG A 252 0.12 -0.72 26.55
N MET A 253 -0.22 0.51 26.90
CA MET A 253 -1.35 0.84 27.77
C MET A 253 -2.70 0.38 27.19
N LEU A 254 -2.82 0.40 25.86
CA LEU A 254 -3.97 -0.14 25.12
C LEU A 254 -3.95 -1.68 24.99
N GLY A 255 -2.96 -2.36 25.58
CA GLY A 255 -2.85 -3.81 25.56
C GLY A 255 -2.15 -4.37 24.31
N ALA A 256 -1.65 -3.53 23.41
CA ALA A 256 -0.92 -4.00 22.23
C ALA A 256 0.51 -4.42 22.58
N LYS A 257 0.97 -5.52 21.97
CA LYS A 257 2.38 -5.93 22.01
C LYS A 257 3.16 -5.13 20.97
N VAL A 258 4.18 -4.40 21.41
CA VAL A 258 5.09 -3.68 20.50
C VAL A 258 6.37 -4.48 20.29
N VAL A 259 6.61 -4.92 19.06
CA VAL A 259 7.79 -5.67 18.63
C VAL A 259 8.78 -4.72 17.97
N ALA A 260 9.95 -4.56 18.59
CA ALA A 260 11.05 -3.77 18.04
C ALA A 260 11.77 -4.57 16.95
N VAL A 261 11.79 -4.03 15.73
CA VAL A 261 12.44 -4.64 14.57
C VAL A 261 13.89 -4.16 14.49
N GLU A 262 14.79 -5.09 14.79
CA GLU A 262 16.25 -4.87 14.80
C GLU A 262 16.90 -5.29 13.47
N SER A 263 16.16 -5.98 12.59
CA SER A 263 16.65 -6.47 11.30
C SER A 263 16.80 -5.34 10.27
N GLY A 264 17.70 -5.55 9.31
CA GLY A 264 17.87 -4.66 8.15
C GLY A 264 18.31 -3.24 8.52
N SER A 265 17.68 -2.25 7.88
CA SER A 265 17.98 -0.84 8.07
C SER A 265 17.33 -0.21 9.30
N LYS A 266 16.56 -1.00 10.08
CA LYS A 266 15.78 -0.53 11.24
C LYS A 266 14.88 0.66 10.88
N THR A 267 14.17 0.54 9.77
CA THR A 267 13.20 1.53 9.28
C THR A 267 11.79 0.95 9.18
N LEU A 268 10.80 1.78 8.85
CA LEU A 268 9.43 1.35 8.57
C LEU A 268 9.36 0.22 7.53
N LYS A 269 10.25 0.20 6.53
CA LYS A 269 10.29 -0.90 5.55
C LYS A 269 10.54 -2.24 6.25
N ASP A 270 11.49 -2.28 7.18
CA ASP A 270 11.85 -3.51 7.87
C ASP A 270 10.68 -3.97 8.75
N ALA A 271 9.98 -3.03 9.39
CA ALA A 271 8.74 -3.32 10.12
C ALA A 271 7.61 -3.90 9.23
N VAL A 272 7.44 -3.37 8.01
CA VAL A 272 6.50 -3.94 7.01
C VAL A 272 6.87 -5.38 6.66
N ASN A 273 8.17 -5.64 6.44
CA ASN A 273 8.64 -6.97 6.05
C ASN A 273 8.39 -8.01 7.16
N GLU A 274 8.69 -7.68 8.41
CA GLU A 274 8.43 -8.56 9.56
C GLU A 274 6.92 -8.81 9.74
N ALA A 275 6.09 -7.77 9.61
CA ALA A 275 4.64 -7.91 9.69
C ALA A 275 4.07 -8.80 8.55
N MET A 276 4.60 -8.67 7.33
CA MET A 276 4.22 -9.55 6.22
C MET A 276 4.61 -11.02 6.48
N GLY A 277 5.80 -11.26 7.04
CA GLY A 277 6.23 -12.61 7.41
C GLY A 277 5.34 -13.26 8.47
N ASP A 278 4.95 -12.51 9.50
CA ASP A 278 3.96 -12.95 10.50
C ASP A 278 2.61 -13.26 9.82
N TRP A 279 2.13 -12.37 8.94
CA TRP A 279 0.85 -12.56 8.27
C TRP A 279 0.78 -13.86 7.48
N VAL A 280 1.82 -14.17 6.71
CA VAL A 280 1.91 -15.43 5.94
C VAL A 280 1.87 -16.65 6.86
N THR A 281 2.53 -16.57 8.01
CA THR A 281 2.62 -17.69 8.95
C THR A 281 1.30 -17.91 9.71
N ASN A 282 0.57 -16.83 10.00
CA ASN A 282 -0.61 -16.84 10.86
C ASN A 282 -1.92 -16.42 10.15
N LEU A 283 -1.99 -16.65 8.83
CA LEU A 283 -3.08 -16.17 7.97
C LEU A 283 -4.47 -16.53 8.52
N ALA A 284 -4.66 -17.76 9.03
CA ALA A 284 -5.97 -18.22 9.50
C ALA A 284 -6.57 -17.32 10.60
N THR A 285 -5.75 -16.82 11.52
CA THR A 285 -6.19 -16.06 12.70
C THR A 285 -5.91 -14.56 12.63
N THR A 286 -5.01 -14.16 11.73
CA THR A 286 -4.40 -12.82 11.73
C THR A 286 -4.82 -11.97 10.54
N HIS A 287 -5.21 -10.72 10.80
CA HIS A 287 -5.37 -9.67 9.79
C HIS A 287 -4.19 -8.70 9.82
N PHE A 288 -3.57 -8.44 8.68
CA PHE A 288 -2.55 -7.39 8.55
C PHE A 288 -3.18 -6.04 8.19
N LEU A 289 -3.21 -5.14 9.17
CA LEU A 289 -3.80 -3.81 9.05
C LEU A 289 -2.79 -2.80 8.51
N ILE A 290 -2.84 -2.60 7.20
CA ILE A 290 -1.90 -1.71 6.50
C ILE A 290 -2.17 -0.23 6.80
N GLY A 291 -1.11 0.54 7.01
CA GLY A 291 -1.23 1.92 7.51
C GLY A 291 -1.27 3.03 6.48
N SER A 292 -1.00 2.76 5.21
CA SER A 292 -1.10 3.76 4.15
C SER A 292 -1.32 3.10 2.79
N CYS A 293 -1.48 3.92 1.75
CA CYS A 293 -1.60 3.47 0.36
C CYS A 293 -0.24 3.02 -0.20
N TYR A 294 0.35 1.99 0.39
CA TYR A 294 1.45 1.23 -0.19
C TYR A 294 1.14 -0.27 -0.15
N GLY A 295 2.07 -1.08 -0.64
CA GLY A 295 1.85 -2.52 -0.78
C GLY A 295 1.09 -2.85 -2.07
N HIS A 296 0.28 -3.90 -1.99
CA HIS A 296 -0.27 -4.57 -3.18
C HIS A 296 -1.78 -4.38 -3.26
N GLN A 297 -2.36 -4.58 -4.44
CA GLN A 297 -3.81 -4.74 -4.54
C GLN A 297 -4.23 -5.97 -3.74
N PRO A 298 -5.29 -5.93 -2.90
CA PRO A 298 -6.33 -4.89 -2.79
C PRO A 298 -6.10 -3.81 -1.71
N SER A 299 -5.01 -3.90 -0.93
CA SER A 299 -4.73 -3.05 0.24
C SER A 299 -4.78 -1.55 -0.10
N LEU A 300 -4.34 -1.17 -1.29
CA LEU A 300 -4.39 0.21 -1.79
C LEU A 300 -5.82 0.74 -1.89
N THR A 301 -6.71 -0.05 -2.48
CA THR A 301 -8.13 0.30 -2.63
C THR A 301 -8.84 0.34 -1.29
N ILE A 302 -8.55 -0.61 -0.39
CA ILE A 302 -9.11 -0.65 0.97
C ILE A 302 -8.78 0.64 1.73
N VAL A 303 -7.50 1.01 1.79
CA VAL A 303 -7.07 2.22 2.49
C VAL A 303 -7.74 3.45 1.89
N ARG A 304 -7.78 3.56 0.56
CA ARG A 304 -8.44 4.68 -0.12
C ARG A 304 -9.94 4.75 0.21
N ASP A 305 -10.64 3.62 0.15
CA ASP A 305 -12.09 3.57 0.35
C ASP A 305 -12.49 4.00 1.77
N TYR A 306 -11.67 3.72 2.79
CA TYR A 306 -11.90 4.22 4.15
C TYR A 306 -11.43 5.68 4.36
N ARG A 307 -10.58 6.20 3.47
CA ARG A 307 -10.05 7.59 3.56
C ARG A 307 -10.83 8.58 2.73
N LYS A 308 -11.56 8.16 1.70
CA LYS A 308 -12.36 9.06 0.84
C LYS A 308 -13.42 9.84 1.62
N LEU A 309 -13.75 9.40 2.83
CA LEU A 309 -14.54 10.16 3.81
C LEU A 309 -14.02 11.60 3.98
N ILE A 310 -12.70 11.81 3.99
CA ILE A 310 -12.11 13.16 4.10
C ILE A 310 -12.59 14.06 2.95
N GLY A 311 -12.54 13.59 1.71
CA GLY A 311 -13.03 14.32 0.54
C GLY A 311 -14.54 14.58 0.59
N ARG A 312 -15.32 13.63 1.12
CA ARG A 312 -16.78 13.79 1.32
C ARG A 312 -17.10 14.87 2.33
N GLU A 313 -16.40 14.87 3.47
CA GLU A 313 -16.52 15.89 4.51
C GLU A 313 -16.15 17.27 3.97
N ILE A 314 -15.04 17.40 3.22
CA ILE A 314 -14.66 18.66 2.58
C ILE A 314 -15.76 19.15 1.65
N LYS A 315 -16.33 18.28 0.79
CA LYS A 315 -17.43 18.66 -0.11
C LYS A 315 -18.65 19.15 0.63
N ALA A 316 -19.06 18.43 1.68
CA ALA A 316 -20.23 18.77 2.49
C ALA A 316 -20.04 20.12 3.20
N GLU A 317 -18.93 20.29 3.90
CA GLU A 317 -18.62 21.51 4.67
C GLU A 317 -18.38 22.72 3.75
N MET A 318 -17.74 22.55 2.59
CA MET A 318 -17.58 23.62 1.60
C MET A 318 -18.90 24.07 0.99
N LYS A 319 -19.81 23.12 0.73
CA LYS A 319 -21.16 23.41 0.25
C LYS A 319 -21.96 24.17 1.31
N GLU A 320 -21.85 23.79 2.58
CA GLU A 320 -22.49 24.51 3.69
C GLU A 320 -21.90 25.92 3.87
N ALA A 321 -20.58 26.06 3.90
CA ALA A 321 -19.90 27.32 4.18
C ALA A 321 -19.97 28.31 3.01
N THR A 322 -19.91 27.85 1.76
CA THR A 322 -19.71 28.73 0.59
C THR A 322 -20.62 28.45 -0.59
N GLY A 323 -21.41 27.37 -0.55
CA GLY A 323 -22.26 26.95 -1.67
C GLY A 323 -21.49 26.45 -2.91
N LYS A 324 -20.15 26.40 -2.88
CA LYS A 324 -19.30 25.97 -4.00
C LYS A 324 -18.24 24.95 -3.56
N LEU A 325 -17.70 24.24 -4.54
CA LEU A 325 -16.50 23.40 -4.36
C LEU A 325 -15.26 24.28 -4.07
N PRO A 326 -14.22 23.71 -3.42
CA PRO A 326 -12.95 24.41 -3.30
C PRO A 326 -12.29 24.58 -4.67
N ASP A 327 -11.56 25.67 -4.85
CA ASP A 327 -10.79 25.91 -6.08
C ASP A 327 -9.50 25.07 -6.05
N VAL A 328 -8.92 24.85 -4.86
CA VAL A 328 -7.71 24.05 -4.65
C VAL A 328 -7.84 23.16 -3.41
N VAL A 329 -7.43 21.89 -3.50
CA VAL A 329 -7.26 20.97 -2.36
C VAL A 329 -5.80 20.56 -2.26
N VAL A 330 -5.20 20.79 -1.09
CA VAL A 330 -3.77 20.58 -0.83
C VAL A 330 -3.56 19.58 0.29
N ALA A 331 -2.69 18.60 0.07
CA ALA A 331 -2.42 17.54 1.05
C ALA A 331 -0.96 17.07 0.99
N CYS A 332 -0.41 16.68 2.14
CA CYS A 332 0.97 16.17 2.23
C CYS A 332 1.06 14.73 1.70
N VAL A 333 2.13 14.40 0.97
CA VAL A 333 2.31 13.11 0.32
C VAL A 333 3.53 12.39 0.86
N GLY A 334 3.26 11.49 1.80
CA GLY A 334 4.18 10.41 2.19
C GLY A 334 3.87 9.14 1.42
N GLY A 335 3.38 8.12 2.15
CA GLY A 335 2.71 6.97 1.54
C GLY A 335 1.33 7.28 0.95
N GLY A 336 0.89 8.54 0.89
CA GLY A 336 -0.28 8.99 0.12
C GLY A 336 -1.66 8.90 0.79
N SER A 337 -1.85 8.21 1.93
CA SER A 337 -3.21 7.94 2.44
C SER A 337 -4.08 9.15 2.82
N ASN A 338 -3.52 10.25 3.33
CA ASN A 338 -4.32 11.46 3.56
C ASN A 338 -4.66 12.16 2.24
N ALA A 339 -3.71 12.23 1.33
CA ALA A 339 -3.86 12.90 0.05
C ALA A 339 -4.86 12.15 -0.83
N VAL A 340 -4.77 10.82 -0.92
CA VAL A 340 -5.76 10.00 -1.63
C VAL A 340 -7.17 10.24 -1.09
N GLY A 341 -7.33 10.26 0.24
CA GLY A 341 -8.62 10.47 0.87
C GLY A 341 -9.20 11.85 0.62
N SER A 342 -8.31 12.86 0.58
CA SER A 342 -8.68 14.25 0.31
C SER A 342 -8.98 14.50 -1.16
N PHE A 343 -8.36 13.75 -2.08
CA PHE A 343 -8.44 13.98 -3.52
C PHE A 343 -9.51 13.14 -4.22
N TYR A 344 -9.75 11.91 -3.75
CA TYR A 344 -10.49 10.89 -4.50
C TYR A 344 -11.88 11.36 -4.96
N GLU A 345 -12.63 11.99 -4.05
CA GLU A 345 -13.98 12.48 -4.36
C GLU A 345 -13.96 13.64 -5.37
N PHE A 346 -12.86 14.38 -5.50
CA PHE A 346 -12.70 15.49 -6.44
C PHE A 346 -12.14 15.06 -7.79
N ILE A 347 -11.70 13.81 -7.97
CA ILE A 347 -11.18 13.33 -9.26
C ILE A 347 -12.09 13.65 -10.45
N PRO A 348 -13.43 13.47 -10.40
CA PRO A 348 -14.32 13.87 -11.50
C PRO A 348 -14.50 15.40 -11.61
N ASP A 349 -14.28 16.17 -10.54
CA ASP A 349 -14.46 17.62 -10.52
C ASP A 349 -13.20 18.33 -11.06
N THR A 350 -13.07 18.39 -12.38
CA THR A 350 -11.88 18.93 -13.06
C THR A 350 -11.62 20.42 -12.81
N SER A 351 -12.62 21.16 -12.31
CA SER A 351 -12.47 22.54 -11.83
C SER A 351 -11.68 22.65 -10.53
N VAL A 352 -11.55 21.57 -9.76
CA VAL A 352 -10.82 21.54 -8.48
C VAL A 352 -9.37 21.15 -8.74
N HIS A 353 -8.44 22.06 -8.44
CA HIS A 353 -7.01 21.78 -8.52
C HIS A 353 -6.55 20.92 -7.33
N LEU A 354 -5.80 19.84 -7.61
CA LEU A 354 -5.31 18.92 -6.59
C LEU A 354 -3.79 19.04 -6.48
N VAL A 355 -3.29 19.35 -5.28
CA VAL A 355 -1.87 19.61 -5.04
C VAL A 355 -1.34 18.70 -3.94
N GLY A 356 -0.51 17.73 -4.34
CA GLY A 356 0.21 16.85 -3.42
C GLY A 356 1.58 17.42 -3.06
N VAL A 357 1.89 17.54 -1.77
CA VAL A 357 3.15 18.14 -1.31
C VAL A 357 4.07 17.11 -0.67
N ALA A 358 5.20 16.84 -1.30
CA ALA A 358 6.19 15.90 -0.80
C ALA A 358 7.29 16.61 0.01
N ALA A 359 7.89 15.89 0.97
CA ALA A 359 8.97 16.42 1.79
C ALA A 359 10.30 16.46 1.02
N GLY A 360 10.84 17.67 0.86
CA GLY A 360 12.08 17.97 0.16
C GLY A 360 13.34 17.77 0.98
N GLY A 361 13.21 17.54 2.29
CA GLY A 361 14.35 17.42 3.20
C GLY A 361 15.17 18.70 3.26
N GLU A 362 16.50 18.57 3.12
CA GLU A 362 17.48 19.67 3.21
C GLU A 362 17.52 20.57 1.96
N GLY A 363 16.71 20.30 0.93
CA GLY A 363 16.62 21.16 -0.25
C GLY A 363 16.55 20.41 -1.58
N MET A 364 16.39 21.17 -2.67
CA MET A 364 16.22 20.62 -4.02
C MET A 364 17.41 19.77 -4.52
N TYR A 365 18.62 20.02 -3.98
CA TYR A 365 19.89 19.38 -4.35
C TYR A 365 20.46 18.45 -3.25
N GLY A 366 19.81 18.30 -2.10
CA GLY A 366 20.27 17.47 -0.99
C GLY A 366 20.00 15.96 -1.18
N TYR A 367 20.82 15.12 -0.54
CA TYR A 367 20.72 13.64 -0.61
C TYR A 367 19.63 13.04 0.31
N ARG A 368 19.19 13.76 1.35
CA ARG A 368 18.15 13.32 2.30
C ARG A 368 16.81 13.96 1.94
N ARG A 369 15.87 13.18 1.36
CA ARG A 369 14.55 13.67 0.87
C ARG A 369 13.55 12.53 0.69
N SER A 370 12.25 12.86 0.72
CA SER A 370 11.13 11.93 0.43
C SER A 370 10.22 12.50 -0.67
N ALA A 371 10.81 12.85 -1.82
CA ALA A 371 10.14 13.46 -2.97
C ALA A 371 9.97 12.50 -4.15
N THR A 372 9.46 11.28 -3.89
CA THR A 372 9.38 10.19 -4.88
C THR A 372 8.59 10.57 -6.12
N LEU A 373 7.49 11.32 -6.01
CA LEU A 373 6.71 11.73 -7.18
C LEU A 373 7.31 12.90 -7.94
N ALA A 374 7.87 13.89 -7.25
CA ALA A 374 8.41 15.08 -7.89
C ALA A 374 9.75 14.79 -8.60
N ARG A 375 10.58 13.87 -8.07
CA ARG A 375 11.94 13.62 -8.58
C ARG A 375 12.36 12.15 -8.68
N GLY A 376 11.51 11.21 -8.28
CA GLY A 376 11.80 9.78 -8.43
C GLY A 376 11.71 9.34 -9.90
N LYS A 377 12.49 8.31 -10.23
CA LYS A 377 12.29 7.51 -11.45
C LYS A 377 11.60 6.19 -11.03
N PRO A 378 10.76 5.57 -11.87
CA PRO A 378 10.27 4.23 -11.61
C PRO A 378 11.41 3.29 -11.17
N GLY A 379 11.26 2.63 -10.03
CA GLY A 379 12.26 1.71 -9.47
C GLY A 379 13.40 2.32 -8.62
N ARG A 380 13.53 3.65 -8.47
CA ARG A 380 14.57 4.26 -7.61
C ARG A 380 14.03 4.77 -6.27
N ARG A 381 14.71 4.40 -5.17
CA ARG A 381 14.36 4.72 -3.77
C ARG A 381 14.85 6.12 -3.38
N THR A 382 14.07 6.85 -2.58
CA THR A 382 14.51 8.06 -1.85
C THR A 382 14.40 7.82 -0.35
N ILE A 383 15.35 8.33 0.45
CA ILE A 383 15.49 8.04 1.89
C ILE A 383 15.21 9.33 2.68
N SER A 384 14.24 9.31 3.59
CA SER A 384 14.21 10.26 4.73
C SER A 384 13.50 9.70 5.97
N ALA A 385 14.11 9.97 7.13
CA ALA A 385 13.78 9.50 8.47
C ALA A 385 12.46 10.04 9.09
N ARG A 386 11.68 10.83 8.34
CA ARG A 386 10.35 11.33 8.77
C ARG A 386 9.22 10.89 7.84
N PHE A 387 9.59 10.45 6.64
CA PHE A 387 8.74 9.86 5.60
C PHE A 387 9.42 8.57 5.12
N ASP A 388 9.56 7.60 6.02
CA ASP A 388 10.33 6.35 5.83
C ASP A 388 9.65 5.31 4.94
N TYR A 389 8.99 5.76 3.86
CA TYR A 389 8.57 4.87 2.79
C TYR A 389 9.03 5.45 1.45
N PRO A 390 9.95 4.77 0.71
CA PRO A 390 10.52 5.30 -0.52
C PRO A 390 9.55 5.31 -1.72
N GLY A 391 8.32 4.81 -1.53
CA GLY A 391 7.27 4.72 -2.55
C GLY A 391 6.04 5.58 -2.24
N VAL A 392 5.07 5.52 -3.15
CA VAL A 392 3.75 6.15 -2.98
C VAL A 392 2.70 5.26 -3.66
N GLY A 393 1.44 5.33 -3.22
CA GLY A 393 0.36 4.56 -3.82
C GLY A 393 0.18 4.87 -5.31
N PRO A 394 -0.14 3.88 -6.15
CA PRO A 394 -0.12 3.98 -7.61
C PRO A 394 -1.15 4.96 -8.19
N GLU A 395 -2.20 5.30 -7.43
CA GLU A 395 -3.14 6.35 -7.82
C GLU A 395 -2.44 7.71 -7.95
N HIS A 396 -1.45 8.00 -7.12
CA HIS A 396 -0.75 9.28 -7.19
C HIS A 396 0.11 9.45 -8.46
N PRO A 397 0.99 8.49 -8.84
CA PRO A 397 1.65 8.51 -10.14
C PRO A 397 0.67 8.57 -11.31
N TRP A 398 -0.47 7.86 -11.22
CA TRP A 398 -1.50 7.93 -12.25
C TRP A 398 -2.07 9.35 -12.40
N TRP A 399 -2.48 9.98 -11.30
CA TRP A 399 -3.00 11.35 -11.33
C TRP A 399 -1.95 12.37 -11.73
N LYS A 400 -0.67 12.12 -11.44
CA LYS A 400 0.43 12.96 -11.92
C LYS A 400 0.56 12.87 -13.44
N ASP A 401 0.66 11.65 -13.96
CA ASP A 401 0.87 11.39 -15.38
C ASP A 401 -0.33 11.86 -16.22
N SER A 402 -1.55 11.69 -15.70
CA SER A 402 -2.78 12.18 -16.32
C SER A 402 -2.98 13.69 -16.14
N LYS A 403 -2.07 14.39 -15.45
CA LYS A 403 -2.17 15.81 -15.07
C LYS A 403 -3.42 16.16 -14.25
N ARG A 404 -4.04 15.17 -13.60
CA ARG A 404 -5.17 15.40 -12.70
C ARG A 404 -4.71 16.01 -11.37
N ALA A 405 -3.52 15.67 -10.89
CA ALA A 405 -2.93 16.25 -9.68
C ALA A 405 -1.51 16.74 -9.93
N GLU A 406 -1.19 17.91 -9.35
CA GLU A 406 0.14 18.50 -9.31
C GLU A 406 0.90 17.96 -8.09
N TYR A 407 2.20 17.71 -8.21
CA TYR A 407 3.04 17.30 -7.07
C TYR A 407 4.24 18.21 -6.94
N VAL A 408 4.33 18.89 -5.79
CA VAL A 408 5.37 19.86 -5.47
C VAL A 408 6.20 19.41 -4.27
N VAL A 409 7.28 20.14 -4.01
CA VAL A 409 8.23 19.82 -2.94
C VAL A 409 8.38 21.02 -2.03
N VAL A 410 8.31 20.79 -0.73
CA VAL A 410 8.57 21.78 0.31
C VAL A 410 9.70 21.28 1.21
N THR A 411 10.65 22.13 1.54
CA THR A 411 11.79 21.78 2.42
C THR A 411 11.37 21.72 3.88
N HIS A 412 12.20 21.09 4.72
CA HIS A 412 11.94 21.06 6.16
C HIS A 412 11.95 22.46 6.79
N GLU A 413 12.84 23.34 6.34
CA GLU A 413 12.93 24.71 6.85
C GLU A 413 11.64 25.48 6.56
N GLU A 414 11.15 25.38 5.32
CA GLU A 414 9.89 25.98 4.90
C GLU A 414 8.68 25.43 5.68
N ALA A 415 8.63 24.11 5.87
CA ALA A 415 7.59 23.48 6.67
C ALA A 415 7.59 24.00 8.12
N LEU A 416 8.77 24.16 8.74
CA LEU A 416 8.91 24.71 10.09
C LEU A 416 8.49 26.18 10.17
N ARG A 417 8.71 26.99 9.13
CA ARG A 417 8.14 28.35 9.08
C ARG A 417 6.61 28.30 9.06
N GLY A 418 6.03 27.37 8.31
CA GLY A 418 4.59 27.11 8.31
C GLY A 418 4.06 26.70 9.70
N PHE A 419 4.81 25.88 10.43
CA PHE A 419 4.47 25.51 11.81
C PHE A 419 4.37 26.72 12.72
N CYS A 420 5.41 27.55 12.74
CA CYS A 420 5.42 28.76 13.57
C CYS A 420 4.23 29.66 13.26
N LEU A 421 3.91 29.87 11.98
CA LEU A 421 2.76 30.66 11.56
C LEU A 421 1.43 30.06 12.02
N CYS A 422 1.22 28.75 11.85
CA CYS A 422 0.01 28.07 12.31
C CYS A 422 -0.19 28.23 13.82
N THR A 423 0.87 27.93 14.57
CA THR A 423 0.83 27.93 16.03
C THR A 423 0.64 29.35 16.57
N GLN A 424 1.37 30.34 16.05
CA GLN A 424 1.32 31.71 16.55
C GLN A 424 0.05 32.45 16.13
N LEU A 425 -0.46 32.22 14.90
CA LEU A 425 -1.60 32.96 14.38
C LEU A 425 -2.95 32.29 14.69
N LYS A 426 -2.95 30.96 14.85
CA LYS A 426 -4.20 30.18 15.01
C LYS A 426 -4.25 29.36 16.28
N GLY A 427 -3.14 29.27 17.03
CA GLY A 427 -3.08 28.44 18.23
C GLY A 427 -3.16 26.95 17.94
N ILE A 428 -3.04 26.53 16.67
CA ILE A 428 -3.09 25.13 16.26
C ILE A 428 -1.67 24.59 16.25
N VAL A 429 -1.43 23.46 16.92
CA VAL A 429 -0.14 22.75 16.89
C VAL A 429 -0.28 21.55 15.95
N PRO A 430 -0.02 21.73 14.63
CA PRO A 430 -0.16 20.65 13.66
C PRO A 430 0.99 19.66 13.74
N ALA A 431 0.76 18.43 13.29
CA ALA A 431 1.82 17.45 13.09
C ALA A 431 2.84 17.94 12.05
N LEU A 432 4.07 17.44 12.09
CA LEU A 432 5.11 17.82 11.14
C LEU A 432 4.78 17.44 9.68
N GLU A 433 4.02 16.36 9.49
CA GLU A 433 3.64 15.89 8.16
C GLU A 433 2.82 16.92 7.34
N PRO A 434 1.66 17.43 7.82
CA PRO A 434 0.86 18.41 7.10
C PRO A 434 1.51 19.79 6.93
N LEU A 435 2.59 20.10 7.64
CA LEU A 435 3.28 21.39 7.52
C LEU A 435 3.78 21.70 6.11
N HIS A 436 4.16 20.67 5.37
CA HIS A 436 4.59 20.81 3.99
C HIS A 436 3.43 21.35 3.14
N ALA A 437 2.23 20.78 3.30
CA ALA A 437 1.03 21.26 2.64
C ALA A 437 0.61 22.65 3.13
N LEU A 438 0.75 22.91 4.43
CA LEU A 438 0.44 24.23 4.99
C LEU A 438 1.32 25.33 4.40
N TRP A 439 2.64 25.11 4.37
CA TRP A 439 3.57 26.10 3.83
C TRP A 439 3.29 26.35 2.36
N GLU A 440 3.04 25.30 1.58
CA GLU A 440 2.80 25.38 0.13
C GLU A 440 1.70 26.35 -0.26
N VAL A 441 0.62 26.42 0.54
CA VAL A 441 -0.51 27.33 0.26
C VAL A 441 -0.13 28.79 0.43
N ILE A 442 0.83 29.13 1.30
CA ILE A 442 1.21 30.53 1.58
C ILE A 442 1.82 31.24 0.34
N PRO A 443 2.87 30.73 -0.32
CA PRO A 443 3.38 31.33 -1.54
C PRO A 443 2.40 31.12 -2.70
N ARG A 444 1.69 29.98 -2.78
CA ARG A 444 0.69 29.74 -3.84
C ARG A 444 -0.44 30.77 -3.80
N ALA A 445 -0.95 31.13 -2.63
CA ALA A 445 -2.01 32.12 -2.50
C ALA A 445 -1.64 33.49 -3.10
N LYS A 446 -0.34 33.83 -3.20
CA LYS A 446 0.13 35.07 -3.83
C LYS A 446 0.02 35.06 -5.36
N THR A 447 -0.07 33.88 -5.98
CA THR A 447 -0.22 33.71 -7.43
C THR A 447 -1.66 33.46 -7.86
N LEU A 448 -2.56 33.21 -6.89
CA LEU A 448 -3.97 32.93 -7.12
C LEU A 448 -4.83 34.20 -6.99
N PRO A 449 -6.01 34.26 -7.64
CA PRO A 449 -6.97 35.33 -7.44
C PRO A 449 -7.39 35.45 -5.96
N LYS A 450 -7.62 36.69 -5.48
CA LYS A 450 -7.93 36.99 -4.06
C LYS A 450 -9.14 36.25 -3.47
N LYS A 451 -10.05 35.70 -4.29
CA LYS A 451 -11.27 34.98 -3.86
C LYS A 451 -11.19 33.46 -4.08
N THR A 452 -9.97 32.93 -4.19
CA THR A 452 -9.72 31.49 -4.32
C THR A 452 -9.90 30.81 -2.97
N ASN A 453 -10.74 29.79 -2.92
CA ASN A 453 -10.92 28.91 -1.77
C ASN A 453 -9.93 27.75 -1.85
N SER A 454 -8.98 27.71 -0.93
CA SER A 454 -8.01 26.63 -0.81
C SER A 454 -8.27 25.84 0.48
N VAL A 455 -8.37 24.51 0.37
CA VAL A 455 -8.55 23.60 1.51
C VAL A 455 -7.27 22.83 1.74
N ILE A 456 -6.82 22.77 2.99
CA ILE A 456 -5.60 22.06 3.40
C ILE A 456 -5.98 20.92 4.33
N CYS A 457 -5.52 19.71 4.02
CA CYS A 457 -5.68 18.56 4.90
C CYS A 457 -4.65 18.60 6.05
N LEU A 458 -5.07 19.09 7.22
CA LEU A 458 -4.29 19.00 8.46
C LEU A 458 -4.38 17.58 9.05
N SER A 459 -3.61 16.67 8.45
CA SER A 459 -3.76 15.23 8.67
C SER A 459 -3.48 14.70 10.09
N GLY A 460 -2.98 15.53 11.01
CA GLY A 460 -2.79 15.15 12.41
C GLY A 460 -2.30 16.30 13.31
N ARG A 461 -2.30 16.02 14.61
CA ARG A 461 -1.85 16.91 15.69
C ARG A 461 -0.36 16.74 16.02
N GLY A 462 0.27 17.83 16.46
CA GLY A 462 1.72 17.93 16.66
C GLY A 462 2.22 17.56 18.05
N ASP A 463 1.38 17.05 18.95
CA ASP A 463 1.80 16.64 20.31
C ASP A 463 2.96 15.63 20.29
N LYS A 464 3.02 14.78 19.25
CA LYS A 464 4.09 13.79 19.04
C LYS A 464 5.41 14.38 18.51
N ASP A 465 5.38 15.65 18.08
CA ASP A 465 6.45 16.32 17.37
C ASP A 465 6.98 17.55 18.14
N VAL A 466 6.68 17.64 19.44
CA VAL A 466 7.10 18.76 20.30
C VAL A 466 8.59 18.72 20.62
N GLU A 467 9.14 17.51 20.78
CA GLU A 467 10.58 17.24 20.91
C GLU A 467 11.27 17.26 19.54
#